data_AF-A0A2N9MVQ0-F1
#
_entry.id   AF-A0A2N9MVQ0-F1
#
_cell.length_a   1.000
_cell.length_b   1.000
_cell.length_c   1.000
_cell.angle_alpha   90.00
_cell.angle_beta   90.00
_cell.angle_gamma   90.00
#
_symmetry.space_group_name_H-M   'P 1'
#
loop_
_entity.id
_entity.type
_entity.pdbx_description
1 polymer ?
#
loop_
_entity_poly.entity_id
_entity_poly.type
_entity_poly.pdbx_seq_one_letter_code
_entity_poly.pdbx_strand_id
1 'polypeptide(L)'
;MCPEEVIETKPQRDPRAFNAYRHGLTGQVRIMTPEDQAAYEAHCRGIVESLAPVGHFEADLVHSIADDRWRLNLAAVIDNNTFTRGLNEPDDITTHHPEADAALAQARVWLTDSHKLGLLTLYEARIQRKIEKNLAILRQHQQDRQAALEKAVEEATLLAQLAAAKGESFDIDRDYPHEFRPPHVVFSTPDLARRVALGLLLADAKKRFPAAPKSLRRAA
;
A
#
# COMPACT_ATOMS: atom_id res chain seq x y z
N MET A 1 -38.22 49.66 27.55
CA MET A 1 -37.93 48.21 27.52
C MET A 1 -37.08 47.96 26.30
N CYS A 2 -35.78 47.75 26.50
CA CYS A 2 -34.87 47.28 25.45
C CYS A 2 -34.61 45.79 25.72
N PRO A 3 -34.57 44.93 24.70
CA PRO A 3 -34.32 43.51 24.92
C PRO A 3 -32.84 43.30 25.27
N GLU A 4 -32.59 42.54 26.34
CA GLU A 4 -31.27 42.04 26.71
C GLU A 4 -30.79 41.06 25.62
N GLU A 5 -29.66 41.38 25.00
CA GLU A 5 -28.93 40.45 24.15
C GLU A 5 -28.32 39.34 25.01
N VAL A 6 -28.88 38.13 24.90
CA VAL A 6 -28.29 36.93 25.48
C VAL A 6 -27.06 36.57 24.66
N ILE A 7 -25.88 36.87 25.17
CA ILE A 7 -24.61 36.42 24.60
C ILE A 7 -24.55 34.91 24.78
N GLU A 8 -24.82 34.16 23.71
CA GLU A 8 -24.71 32.70 23.70
C GLU A 8 -23.22 32.31 23.74
N THR A 9 -22.70 32.08 24.94
CA THR A 9 -21.35 31.56 25.14
C THR A 9 -21.29 30.13 24.62
N LYS A 10 -20.57 29.91 23.51
CA LYS A 10 -20.27 28.56 23.00
C LYS A 10 -19.77 27.68 24.16
N PRO A 11 -20.28 26.45 24.33
CA PRO A 11 -19.88 25.60 25.43
C PRO A 11 -18.37 25.37 25.39
N GLN A 12 -17.67 25.71 26.48
CA GLN A 12 -16.26 25.38 26.64
C GLN A 12 -16.12 23.85 26.60
N ARG A 13 -15.51 23.35 25.53
CA ARG A 13 -15.22 21.93 25.34
C ARG A 13 -14.31 21.43 26.47
N ASP A 14 -14.72 20.36 27.14
CA ASP A 14 -13.97 19.74 28.24
C ASP A 14 -12.55 19.34 27.76
N PRO A 15 -11.47 19.82 28.40
CA PRO A 15 -10.10 19.46 28.04
C PRO A 15 -9.81 17.95 28.21
N ARG A 16 -10.63 17.19 28.96
CA ARG A 16 -10.53 15.73 29.09
C ARG A 16 -11.07 14.97 27.88
N ALA A 17 -11.74 15.65 26.94
CA ALA A 17 -12.11 15.06 25.65
C ALA A 17 -10.88 14.73 24.77
N PHE A 18 -9.68 15.16 25.16
CA PHE A 18 -8.40 14.80 24.54
C PHE A 18 -7.78 13.51 25.08
N ASN A 19 -8.56 12.61 25.70
CA ASN A 19 -8.12 11.25 26.03
C ASN A 19 -8.00 10.39 24.75
N ALA A 20 -7.07 10.80 23.89
CA ALA A 20 -6.71 10.20 22.62
C ALA A 20 -5.51 9.26 22.75
N TYR A 21 -4.98 9.06 23.95
CA TYR A 21 -3.86 8.15 24.17
C TYR A 21 -4.38 6.72 24.37
N ARG A 22 -4.27 5.88 23.32
CA ARG A 22 -4.73 4.47 23.36
C ARG A 22 -3.59 3.47 23.58
N HIS A 23 -2.44 3.66 22.95
CA HIS A 23 -1.22 2.90 23.23
C HIS A 23 0.03 3.62 22.71
N GLY A 24 1.18 3.33 23.31
CA GLY A 24 2.45 4.06 23.10
C GLY A 24 3.23 3.75 21.82
N LEU A 25 2.64 3.06 20.83
CA LEU A 25 3.30 2.83 19.53
C LEU A 25 2.81 3.81 18.45
N THR A 26 1.51 4.08 18.35
CA THR A 26 0.92 4.95 17.32
C THR A 26 -0.34 5.67 17.79
N GLY A 27 -0.60 5.78 19.11
CA GLY A 27 -1.82 6.32 19.72
C GLY A 27 -2.09 7.82 19.49
N GLN A 28 -2.01 8.27 18.24
CA GLN A 28 -2.42 9.57 17.74
C GLN A 28 -3.83 9.41 17.17
N VAL A 29 -4.79 10.12 17.73
CA VAL A 29 -6.12 10.22 17.12
C VAL A 29 -6.01 11.06 15.86
N ARG A 30 -6.28 10.44 14.71
CA ARG A 30 -6.48 11.17 13.47
C ARG A 30 -7.88 11.78 13.49
N ILE A 31 -7.95 13.11 13.54
CA ILE A 31 -9.21 13.84 13.50
C ILE A 31 -9.59 14.02 12.02
N MET A 32 -10.69 13.40 11.60
CA MET A 32 -11.25 13.50 10.25
C MET A 32 -12.76 13.71 10.33
N THR A 33 -13.35 14.26 9.26
CA THR A 33 -14.82 14.20 9.08
C THR A 33 -15.24 12.74 8.86
N PRO A 34 -16.50 12.36 9.14
CA PRO A 34 -16.99 11.02 8.83
C PRO A 34 -16.78 10.62 7.37
N GLU A 35 -16.96 11.57 6.44
CA GLU A 35 -16.80 11.37 5.01
C GLU A 35 -15.34 11.11 4.64
N ASP A 36 -14.41 11.91 5.17
CA ASP A 36 -12.98 11.73 4.92
C ASP A 36 -12.43 10.45 5.55
N GLN A 37 -12.94 10.07 6.71
CA GLN A 37 -12.59 8.81 7.36
C GLN A 37 -13.00 7.62 6.49
N ALA A 38 -14.23 7.61 5.96
CA ALA A 38 -14.70 6.57 5.06
C ALA A 38 -13.88 6.50 3.77
N ALA A 39 -13.49 7.65 3.20
CA ALA A 39 -12.64 7.72 2.02
C ALA A 39 -11.22 7.19 2.29
N TYR A 40 -10.63 7.55 3.43
CA TYR A 40 -9.33 7.05 3.86
C TYR A 40 -9.34 5.54 4.09
N GLU A 41 -10.35 5.01 4.78
CA GLU A 41 -10.50 3.57 4.99
C GLU A 41 -10.67 2.81 3.66
N ALA A 42 -11.46 3.34 2.73
CA ALA A 42 -11.62 2.76 1.40
C ALA A 42 -10.29 2.75 0.61
N HIS A 43 -9.51 3.84 0.69
CA HIS A 43 -8.17 3.92 0.12
C HIS A 43 -7.22 2.88 0.73
N CYS A 44 -7.16 2.79 2.05
CA CYS A 44 -6.33 1.81 2.74
C CYS A 44 -6.71 0.37 2.35
N ARG A 45 -8.01 0.04 2.31
CA ARG A 45 -8.50 -1.27 1.86
C ARG A 45 -8.05 -1.57 0.43
N GLY A 46 -8.22 -0.63 -0.50
CA GLY A 46 -7.82 -0.84 -1.89
C GLY A 46 -6.31 -1.09 -2.05
N ILE A 47 -5.47 -0.41 -1.27
CA ILE A 47 -4.01 -0.64 -1.27
C ILE A 47 -3.67 -2.02 -0.68
N VAL A 48 -4.30 -2.40 0.43
CA VAL A 48 -4.09 -3.71 1.06
C VAL A 48 -4.51 -4.85 0.13
N GLU A 49 -5.68 -4.74 -0.51
CA GLU A 49 -6.15 -5.73 -1.48
C GLU A 49 -5.22 -5.84 -2.68
N SER A 50 -4.70 -4.71 -3.17
CA SER A 50 -3.81 -4.68 -4.34
C SER A 50 -2.42 -5.26 -4.07
N LEU A 51 -1.89 -5.04 -2.86
CA LEU A 51 -0.54 -5.48 -2.49
C LEU A 51 -0.52 -6.84 -1.77
N ALA A 52 -1.68 -7.33 -1.33
CA ALA A 52 -1.90 -8.63 -0.70
C ALA A 52 -0.80 -9.04 0.31
N PRO A 53 -0.56 -8.23 1.36
CA PRO A 53 0.49 -8.52 2.32
C PRO A 53 0.20 -9.81 3.10
N VAL A 54 1.26 -10.56 3.37
CA VAL A 54 1.21 -11.76 4.22
C VAL A 54 2.06 -11.56 5.46
N GLY A 55 1.44 -11.75 6.63
CA GLY A 55 2.09 -11.58 7.93
C GLY A 55 2.24 -10.12 8.34
N HIS A 56 2.70 -9.91 9.58
CA HIS A 56 2.72 -8.59 10.21
C HIS A 56 3.66 -7.61 9.51
N PHE A 57 4.85 -8.06 9.09
CA PHE A 57 5.85 -7.19 8.49
C PHE A 57 5.41 -6.63 7.14
N GLU A 58 4.87 -7.48 6.24
CA GLU A 58 4.31 -7.01 4.97
C GLU A 58 3.11 -6.09 5.23
N ALA A 59 2.26 -6.42 6.21
CA ALA A 59 1.11 -5.59 6.56
C ALA A 59 1.53 -4.19 7.05
N ASP A 60 2.56 -4.09 7.88
CA ASP A 60 3.09 -2.80 8.35
C ASP A 60 3.64 -1.94 7.19
N LEU A 61 4.41 -2.55 6.27
CA LEU A 61 4.89 -1.88 5.07
C LEU A 61 3.74 -1.37 4.19
N VAL A 62 2.71 -2.20 3.97
CA VAL A 62 1.56 -1.85 3.15
C VAL A 62 0.73 -0.74 3.79
N HIS A 63 0.49 -0.75 5.09
CA HIS A 63 -0.18 0.36 5.79
C HIS A 63 0.63 1.65 5.69
N SER A 64 1.96 1.58 5.88
CA SER A 64 2.86 2.75 5.73
C SER A 64 2.79 3.33 4.31
N ILE A 65 2.74 2.48 3.28
CA ILE A 65 2.56 2.89 1.87
C ILE A 65 1.19 3.55 1.66
N ALA A 66 0.11 2.96 2.20
CA ALA A 66 -1.24 3.52 2.10
C ALA A 66 -1.32 4.92 2.73
N ASP A 67 -0.76 5.08 3.93
CA ASP A 67 -0.71 6.34 4.65
C ASP A 67 0.07 7.42 3.89
N ASP A 68 1.25 7.07 3.39
CA ASP A 68 2.10 8.02 2.66
C ASP A 68 1.47 8.41 1.32
N ARG A 69 0.78 7.48 0.63
CA ARG A 69 0.00 7.81 -0.57
C ARG A 69 -1.16 8.74 -0.26
N TRP A 70 -1.86 8.52 0.84
CA TRP A 70 -2.93 9.41 1.28
C TRP A 70 -2.38 10.82 1.57
N ARG A 71 -1.23 10.91 2.25
CA ARG A 71 -0.56 12.19 2.53
C ARG A 71 -0.12 12.90 1.25
N LEU A 72 0.34 12.16 0.22
CA LEU A 72 0.70 12.72 -1.07
C LEU A 72 -0.53 13.30 -1.80
N ASN A 73 -1.66 12.58 -1.78
CA ASN A 73 -2.91 13.08 -2.35
C ASN A 73 -3.38 14.36 -1.63
N LEU A 74 -3.27 14.39 -0.30
CA LEU A 74 -3.59 15.59 0.48
C LEU A 74 -2.66 16.76 0.17
N ALA A 75 -1.37 16.51 -0.08
CA ALA A 75 -0.43 17.57 -0.46
C ALA A 75 -0.88 18.25 -1.78
N ALA A 76 -1.22 17.47 -2.79
CA ALA A 76 -1.75 18.00 -4.05
C ALA A 76 -3.05 18.82 -3.87
N VAL A 77 -3.94 18.39 -2.96
CA VAL A 77 -5.15 19.14 -2.63
C VAL A 77 -4.83 20.45 -1.90
N ILE A 78 -3.88 20.43 -0.95
CA ILE A 78 -3.44 21.63 -0.22
C ILE A 78 -2.83 22.66 -1.18
N ASP A 79 -2.02 22.22 -2.13
CA ASP A 79 -1.46 23.09 -3.17
C ASP A 79 -2.58 23.75 -3.98
N ASN A 80 -3.47 22.95 -4.55
CA ASN A 80 -4.59 23.47 -5.34
C ASN A 80 -5.48 24.44 -4.54
N ASN A 81 -5.79 24.10 -3.29
CA ASN A 81 -6.61 24.94 -2.43
C ASN A 81 -5.91 26.23 -2.02
N THR A 82 -4.58 26.24 -1.93
CA THR A 82 -3.80 27.45 -1.65
C THR A 82 -3.90 28.45 -2.79
N PHE A 83 -3.75 28.00 -4.04
CA PHE A 83 -3.96 28.86 -5.21
C PHE A 83 -5.42 29.28 -5.35
N THR A 84 -6.36 28.35 -5.17
CA THR A 84 -7.80 28.65 -5.23
C THR A 84 -8.20 29.70 -4.18
N ARG A 85 -7.66 29.62 -2.96
CA ARG A 85 -7.91 30.64 -1.93
C ARG A 85 -7.45 32.01 -2.40
N GLY A 86 -6.23 32.12 -2.93
CA GLY A 86 -5.70 33.40 -3.40
C GLY A 86 -6.47 34.01 -4.58
N LEU A 87 -7.05 33.18 -5.46
CA LEU A 87 -7.95 33.64 -6.52
C LEU A 87 -9.23 34.31 -5.98
N ASN A 88 -9.65 33.97 -4.75
CA ASN A 88 -10.84 34.54 -4.11
C ASN A 88 -10.49 35.71 -3.17
N GLU A 89 -9.21 36.04 -3.02
CA GLU A 89 -8.77 37.19 -2.25
C GLU A 89 -8.69 38.43 -3.15
N PRO A 90 -9.10 39.62 -2.67
CA PRO A 90 -9.00 40.86 -3.44
C PRO A 90 -7.54 41.16 -3.86
N ASP A 91 -7.35 41.58 -5.10
CA ASP A 91 -6.06 42.01 -5.64
C ASP A 91 -5.82 43.53 -5.47
N ASP A 92 -4.56 43.90 -5.31
CA ASP A 92 -4.11 45.30 -5.36
C ASP A 92 -4.15 45.88 -6.78
N ILE A 93 -4.09 45.02 -7.81
CA ILE A 93 -4.07 45.39 -9.23
C ILE A 93 -5.26 44.72 -9.93
N THR A 94 -6.13 45.52 -10.54
CA THR A 94 -7.23 45.03 -11.38
C THR A 94 -6.96 45.44 -12.83
N THR A 95 -6.91 44.46 -13.71
CA THR A 95 -6.66 44.64 -15.15
C THR A 95 -7.94 44.71 -15.97
N HIS A 96 -9.10 44.42 -15.35
CA HIS A 96 -10.40 44.28 -16.01
C HIS A 96 -10.43 43.17 -17.07
N HIS A 97 -9.44 42.28 -17.05
CA HIS A 97 -9.35 41.11 -17.91
C HIS A 97 -9.29 39.86 -17.02
N PRO A 98 -10.36 39.04 -16.98
CA PRO A 98 -10.49 37.95 -16.01
C PRO A 98 -9.30 37.00 -15.95
N GLU A 99 -8.71 36.66 -17.10
CA GLU A 99 -7.57 35.75 -17.18
C GLU A 99 -6.27 36.40 -16.67
N ALA A 100 -6.11 37.71 -16.85
CA ALA A 100 -4.93 38.43 -16.38
C ALA A 100 -5.02 38.67 -14.87
N ASP A 101 -6.22 38.98 -14.37
CA ASP A 101 -6.49 39.07 -12.92
C ASP A 101 -6.23 37.72 -12.23
N ALA A 102 -6.69 36.61 -12.82
CA ALA A 102 -6.41 35.26 -12.29
C ALA A 102 -4.91 34.93 -12.27
N ALA A 103 -4.17 35.31 -13.31
CA ALA A 103 -2.73 35.09 -13.38
C ALA A 103 -1.96 35.93 -12.34
N LEU A 104 -2.35 37.19 -12.15
CA LEU A 104 -1.76 38.07 -11.12
C LEU A 104 -2.05 37.57 -9.71
N ALA A 105 -3.26 37.09 -9.44
CA ALA A 105 -3.62 36.48 -8.17
C ALA A 105 -2.78 35.22 -7.89
N GLN A 106 -2.56 34.35 -8.88
CA GLN A 106 -1.65 33.20 -8.73
C GLN A 106 -0.20 33.63 -8.47
N ALA A 107 0.28 34.65 -9.18
CA ALA A 107 1.63 35.19 -8.98
C ALA A 107 1.80 35.77 -7.56
N ARG A 108 0.78 36.45 -7.02
CA ARG A 108 0.78 36.92 -5.62
C ARG A 108 0.89 35.75 -4.65
N VAL A 109 0.05 34.72 -4.79
CA VAL A 109 0.12 33.52 -3.94
C VAL A 109 1.53 32.94 -3.95
N TRP A 110 2.12 32.81 -5.13
CA TRP A 110 3.50 32.33 -5.24
C TRP A 110 4.48 33.23 -4.47
N LEU A 111 4.45 34.54 -4.69
CA LEU A 111 5.38 35.45 -4.02
C LEU A 111 5.21 35.47 -2.49
N THR A 112 3.97 35.38 -1.99
CA THR A 112 3.65 35.43 -0.56
C THR A 112 3.88 34.10 0.16
N ASP A 113 3.52 32.97 -0.45
CA ASP A 113 3.56 31.64 0.17
C ASP A 113 4.68 30.73 -0.39
N SER A 114 5.56 31.22 -1.26
CA SER A 114 6.65 30.46 -1.92
C SER A 114 7.44 29.55 -0.99
N HIS A 115 7.79 30.03 0.20
CA HIS A 115 8.53 29.22 1.18
C HIS A 115 7.72 28.01 1.67
N LYS A 116 6.41 28.18 1.93
CA LYS A 116 5.54 27.08 2.38
C LYS A 116 5.30 26.08 1.25
N LEU A 117 5.08 26.56 0.03
CA LEU A 117 4.96 25.71 -1.16
C LEU A 117 6.25 24.93 -1.41
N GLY A 118 7.41 25.58 -1.28
CA GLY A 118 8.71 24.91 -1.36
C GLY A 118 8.91 23.83 -0.29
N LEU A 119 8.45 24.07 0.95
CA LEU A 119 8.45 23.05 2.00
C LEU A 119 7.53 21.87 1.65
N LEU A 120 6.36 22.12 1.06
CA LEU A 120 5.44 21.06 0.66
C LEU A 120 6.07 20.18 -0.42
N THR A 121 6.64 20.76 -1.48
CA THR A 121 7.36 20.00 -2.53
C THR A 121 8.50 19.16 -1.95
N LEU A 122 9.24 19.68 -0.96
CA LEU A 122 10.27 18.92 -0.26
C LEU A 122 9.69 17.72 0.51
N TYR A 123 8.55 17.90 1.17
CA TYR A 123 7.88 16.80 1.87
C TYR A 123 7.32 15.76 0.90
N GLU A 124 6.72 16.17 -0.21
CA GLU A 124 6.27 15.27 -1.27
C GLU A 124 7.42 14.41 -1.78
N ALA A 125 8.57 15.02 -2.12
CA ALA A 125 9.74 14.30 -2.57
C ALA A 125 10.26 13.28 -1.53
N ARG A 126 10.20 13.63 -0.24
CA ARG A 126 10.60 12.71 0.85
C ARG A 126 9.61 11.56 1.03
N ILE A 127 8.31 11.86 0.97
CA ILE A 127 7.22 10.88 1.06
C ILE A 127 7.31 9.91 -0.12
N GLN A 128 7.48 10.43 -1.34
CA GLN A 128 7.65 9.64 -2.56
C GLN A 128 8.83 8.67 -2.44
N ARG A 129 10.00 9.15 -1.99
CA ARG A 129 11.17 8.29 -1.77
C ARG A 129 10.92 7.22 -0.70
N LYS A 130 10.16 7.54 0.36
CA LYS A 130 9.78 6.56 1.39
C LYS A 130 8.86 5.48 0.81
N ILE A 131 7.86 5.87 0.01
CA ILE A 131 6.97 4.94 -0.70
C ILE A 131 7.78 4.01 -1.60
N GLU A 132 8.69 4.55 -2.41
CA GLU A 132 9.53 3.78 -3.33
C GLU A 132 10.38 2.75 -2.59
N LYS A 133 11.02 3.15 -1.48
CA LYS A 133 11.81 2.24 -0.63
C LYS A 133 10.95 1.14 -0.02
N ASN A 134 9.80 1.49 0.56
CA ASN A 134 8.92 0.51 1.18
C ASN A 134 8.36 -0.48 0.14
N LEU A 135 8.00 0.00 -1.05
CA LEU A 135 7.57 -0.87 -2.16
C LEU A 135 8.69 -1.80 -2.62
N ALA A 136 9.94 -1.33 -2.69
CA ALA A 136 11.08 -2.17 -3.05
C ALA A 136 11.31 -3.27 -2.02
N ILE A 137 11.29 -2.93 -0.73
CA ILE A 137 11.43 -3.89 0.38
C ILE A 137 10.29 -4.92 0.35
N LEU A 138 9.05 -4.46 0.18
CA LEU A 138 7.87 -5.34 0.11
C LEU A 138 7.98 -6.32 -1.06
N ARG A 139 8.32 -5.83 -2.25
CA ARG A 139 8.47 -6.68 -3.45
C ARG A 139 9.57 -7.70 -3.27
N GLN A 140 10.72 -7.30 -2.71
CA GLN A 140 11.81 -8.22 -2.41
C GLN A 140 11.34 -9.32 -1.46
N HIS A 141 10.69 -8.96 -0.35
CA HIS A 141 10.19 -9.93 0.63
C HIS A 141 9.15 -10.90 0.02
N GLN A 142 8.24 -10.39 -0.81
CA GLN A 142 7.25 -11.21 -1.51
C GLN A 142 7.91 -12.15 -2.52
N GLN A 143 8.93 -11.70 -3.25
CA GLN A 143 9.71 -12.53 -4.16
C GLN A 143 10.48 -13.62 -3.43
N ASP A 144 11.17 -13.28 -2.34
CA ASP A 144 11.93 -14.24 -1.53
C ASP A 144 11.00 -15.33 -0.98
N ARG A 145 9.82 -14.94 -0.48
CA ARG A 145 8.79 -15.86 -0.01
C ARG A 145 8.26 -16.77 -1.13
N GLN A 146 8.02 -16.22 -2.31
CA GLN A 146 7.54 -16.98 -3.46
C GLN A 146 8.61 -17.98 -3.94
N ALA A 147 9.88 -17.56 -4.01
CA ALA A 147 10.99 -18.42 -4.38
C ALA A 147 11.23 -19.54 -3.35
N ALA A 148 11.16 -19.22 -2.05
CA ALA A 148 11.25 -20.22 -0.98
C ALA A 148 10.13 -21.27 -1.08
N LEU A 149 8.91 -20.83 -1.40
CA LEU A 149 7.78 -21.72 -1.64
C LEU A 149 7.98 -22.62 -2.87
N GLU A 150 8.38 -22.04 -3.99
CA GLU A 150 8.61 -22.80 -5.24
C GLU A 150 9.65 -23.89 -5.00
N LYS A 151 10.77 -23.55 -4.37
CA LYS A 151 11.80 -24.50 -3.97
C LYS A 151 11.25 -25.60 -3.06
N ALA A 152 10.46 -25.26 -2.05
CA ALA A 152 9.86 -26.23 -1.14
C ALA A 152 8.90 -27.20 -1.86
N VAL A 153 8.10 -26.70 -2.81
CA VAL A 153 7.20 -27.52 -3.63
C VAL A 153 8.00 -28.43 -4.55
N GLU A 154 9.07 -27.94 -5.17
CA GLU A 154 9.94 -28.74 -6.04
C GLU A 154 10.58 -29.90 -5.26
N GLU A 155 11.24 -29.61 -4.13
CA GLU A 155 11.86 -30.62 -3.26
C GLU A 155 10.85 -31.67 -2.80
N ALA A 156 9.70 -31.23 -2.27
CA ALA A 156 8.64 -32.13 -1.83
C ALA A 156 8.05 -32.97 -2.98
N THR A 157 7.94 -32.41 -4.19
CA THR A 157 7.48 -33.15 -5.37
C THR A 157 8.48 -34.24 -5.78
N LEU A 158 9.79 -33.95 -5.73
CA LEU A 158 10.83 -34.94 -6.00
C LEU A 158 10.80 -36.09 -4.98
N LEU A 159 10.64 -35.77 -3.69
CA LEU A 159 10.50 -36.76 -2.63
C LEU A 159 9.24 -37.63 -2.84
N ALA A 160 8.12 -37.02 -3.23
CA ALA A 160 6.89 -37.74 -3.53
C ALA A 160 7.05 -38.69 -4.73
N GLN A 161 7.74 -38.25 -5.80
CA GLN A 161 8.05 -39.11 -6.95
C GLN A 161 8.96 -40.28 -6.56
N LEU A 162 9.94 -40.03 -5.69
CA LEU A 162 10.84 -41.07 -5.20
C LEU A 162 10.08 -42.12 -4.37
N ALA A 163 9.20 -41.70 -3.46
CA ALA A 163 8.35 -42.60 -2.68
C ALA A 163 7.44 -43.43 -3.61
N ALA A 164 6.80 -42.80 -4.59
CA ALA A 164 5.97 -43.49 -5.58
C ALA A 164 6.78 -44.53 -6.39
N ALA A 165 8.00 -44.20 -6.80
CA ALA A 165 8.89 -45.13 -7.52
C ALA A 165 9.31 -46.34 -6.67
N LYS A 166 9.35 -46.19 -5.34
CA LYS A 166 9.60 -47.28 -4.37
C LYS A 166 8.33 -48.04 -3.98
N GLY A 167 7.14 -47.59 -4.41
CA GLY A 167 5.86 -48.15 -4.00
C GLY A 167 5.41 -47.74 -2.60
N GLU A 168 5.96 -46.64 -2.05
CA GLU A 168 5.67 -46.10 -0.73
C GLU A 168 4.71 -44.90 -0.82
N SER A 169 3.97 -44.63 0.25
CA SER A 169 3.12 -43.43 0.35
C SER A 169 3.92 -42.22 0.85
N PHE A 170 3.79 -41.08 0.19
CA PHE A 170 4.40 -39.81 0.63
C PHE A 170 3.52 -39.06 1.63
N ASP A 171 4.09 -38.65 2.75
CA ASP A 171 3.48 -37.77 3.75
C ASP A 171 4.38 -36.55 3.97
N ILE A 172 3.81 -35.35 3.84
CA ILE A 172 4.57 -34.10 3.86
C ILE A 172 5.20 -33.79 5.22
N ASP A 173 4.58 -34.18 6.32
CA ASP A 173 5.07 -33.87 7.65
C ASP A 173 6.07 -34.92 8.13
N ARG A 174 5.94 -36.16 7.66
CA ARG A 174 6.91 -37.23 7.92
C ARG A 174 8.16 -37.11 7.03
N ASP A 175 7.96 -36.91 5.73
CA ASP A 175 9.03 -37.05 4.73
C ASP A 175 9.68 -35.72 4.36
N TYR A 176 9.02 -34.59 4.64
CA TYR A 176 9.54 -33.24 4.44
C TYR A 176 9.16 -32.29 5.58
N PRO A 177 9.61 -32.57 6.83
CA PRO A 177 9.23 -31.81 8.01
C PRO A 177 9.74 -30.38 7.94
N HIS A 178 9.10 -29.49 8.73
CA HIS A 178 9.34 -28.04 8.71
C HIS A 178 10.83 -27.65 8.88
N GLU A 179 11.60 -28.41 9.66
CA GLU A 179 13.02 -28.15 9.93
C GLU A 179 13.91 -28.19 8.68
N PHE A 180 13.52 -28.95 7.65
CA PHE A 180 14.27 -29.05 6.39
C PHE A 180 13.70 -28.15 5.29
N ARG A 181 12.63 -27.40 5.57
CA ARG A 181 12.04 -26.47 4.60
C ARG A 181 12.85 -25.17 4.57
N PRO A 182 12.91 -24.47 3.42
CA PRO A 182 13.50 -23.14 3.35
C PRO A 182 12.95 -22.20 4.43
N PRO A 183 13.77 -21.31 4.99
CA PRO A 183 13.28 -20.29 5.91
C PRO A 183 12.22 -19.42 5.21
N HIS A 184 11.26 -18.90 5.96
CA HIS A 184 10.14 -18.09 5.46
C HIS A 184 9.12 -18.83 4.56
N VAL A 185 9.02 -20.15 4.65
CA VAL A 185 7.84 -20.86 4.12
C VAL A 185 6.65 -20.56 5.03
N VAL A 186 5.86 -19.55 4.64
CA VAL A 186 4.68 -19.08 5.41
C VAL A 186 3.43 -19.94 5.18
N PHE A 187 3.52 -20.98 4.34
CA PHE A 187 2.38 -21.79 3.96
C PHE A 187 2.09 -22.91 4.95
N SER A 188 0.81 -23.20 5.12
CA SER A 188 0.38 -24.34 5.92
C SER A 188 0.80 -25.65 5.24
N THR A 189 1.01 -26.69 6.04
CA THR A 189 1.28 -28.05 5.55
C THR A 189 0.24 -28.56 4.55
N PRO A 190 -1.09 -28.37 4.74
CA PRO A 190 -2.06 -28.77 3.73
C PRO A 190 -1.96 -27.95 2.43
N ASP A 191 -1.57 -26.68 2.47
CA ASP A 191 -1.35 -25.89 1.25
C ASP A 191 -0.18 -26.42 0.42
N LEU A 192 0.92 -26.75 1.11
CA LEU A 192 2.10 -27.31 0.46
C LEU A 192 1.78 -28.68 -0.15
N ALA A 193 1.04 -29.53 0.56
CA ALA A 193 0.59 -30.83 0.04
C ALA A 193 -0.31 -30.69 -1.20
N ARG A 194 -1.26 -29.74 -1.20
CA ARG A 194 -2.10 -29.44 -2.38
C ARG A 194 -1.27 -29.01 -3.58
N ARG A 195 -0.25 -28.18 -3.38
CA ARG A 195 0.66 -27.73 -4.45
C ARG A 195 1.52 -28.86 -5.00
N VAL A 196 2.03 -29.75 -4.14
CA VAL A 196 2.76 -30.95 -4.56
C VAL A 196 1.86 -31.86 -5.40
N ALA A 197 0.63 -32.13 -4.94
CA ALA A 197 -0.34 -32.92 -5.70
C ALA A 197 -0.63 -32.30 -7.08
N LEU A 198 -0.82 -30.98 -7.15
CA LEU A 198 -0.97 -30.27 -8.41
C LEU A 198 0.28 -30.41 -9.30
N GLY A 199 1.49 -30.29 -8.73
CA GLY A 199 2.75 -30.47 -9.43
C GLY A 199 2.88 -31.85 -10.08
N LEU A 200 2.49 -32.91 -9.36
CA LEU A 200 2.43 -34.28 -9.88
C LEU A 200 1.43 -34.41 -11.03
N LEU A 201 0.21 -33.88 -10.87
CA LEU A 201 -0.81 -33.89 -11.93
C LEU A 201 -0.34 -33.15 -13.19
N LEU A 202 0.33 -32.02 -13.03
CA LEU A 202 0.89 -31.26 -14.15
C LEU A 202 2.04 -32.02 -14.83
N ALA A 203 2.87 -32.73 -14.07
CA ALA A 203 3.93 -33.56 -14.62
C ALA A 203 3.37 -34.73 -15.44
N ASP A 204 2.32 -35.39 -14.95
CA ASP A 204 1.64 -36.46 -15.69
C ASP A 204 0.91 -35.95 -16.93
N ALA A 205 0.27 -34.77 -16.84
CA ALA A 205 -0.31 -34.10 -17.99
C ALA A 205 0.75 -33.79 -19.06
N LYS A 206 1.92 -33.26 -18.67
CA LYS A 206 3.04 -32.98 -19.58
C LYS A 206 3.58 -34.25 -20.26
N LYS A 207 3.63 -35.39 -19.54
CA LYS A 207 4.01 -36.69 -20.12
C LYS A 207 2.98 -37.18 -21.14
N ARG A 208 1.69 -37.01 -20.85
CA ARG A 208 0.59 -37.50 -21.70
C ARG A 208 0.33 -36.61 -22.92
N PHE A 209 0.59 -35.32 -22.80
CA PHE A 209 0.39 -34.32 -23.85
C PHE A 209 1.69 -33.53 -24.08
N PRO A 210 2.73 -34.15 -24.69
CA PRO A 210 3.98 -33.46 -24.94
C PRO A 210 3.75 -32.27 -25.88
N ALA A 211 4.40 -31.14 -25.58
CA ALA A 211 4.32 -29.95 -26.43
C ALA A 211 4.87 -30.27 -27.83
N ALA A 212 4.18 -29.78 -28.87
CA ALA A 212 4.64 -29.96 -30.25
C ALA A 212 6.08 -29.44 -30.40
N PRO A 213 6.96 -30.16 -31.11
CA PRO A 213 8.35 -29.72 -31.29
C PRO A 213 8.35 -28.34 -31.94
N LYS A 214 9.10 -27.39 -31.35
CA LYS A 214 9.28 -26.05 -31.93
C LYS A 214 9.80 -26.23 -33.35
N SER A 215 9.00 -25.85 -34.35
CA SER A 215 9.42 -25.91 -35.74
C SER A 215 10.67 -25.05 -35.91
N LEU A 216 11.78 -25.68 -36.31
CA LEU A 216 13.00 -24.97 -36.67
C LEU A 216 12.66 -24.12 -37.90
N ARG A 217 12.47 -22.81 -37.69
CA ARG A 217 12.44 -21.84 -38.77
C ARG A 217 13.80 -21.92 -39.47
N ARG A 218 13.85 -22.52 -40.66
CA ARG A 218 15.00 -22.41 -41.57
C ARG A 218 15.17 -20.92 -41.87
N ALA A 219 16.26 -20.33 -41.39
CA ALA A 219 16.72 -19.04 -41.88
C ALA A 219 17.10 -19.21 -43.36
N ALA A 220 16.50 -18.37 -44.21
CA ALA A 220 16.85 -18.20 -45.62
C ALA A 220 17.71 -16.94 -45.76
#